data_AF-A0A5J4TX65-F1
#
_entry.id   AF-A0A5J4TX65-F1
#
_cell.length_a   1.000
_cell.length_b   1.000
_cell.length_c   1.000
_cell.angle_alpha   90.00
_cell.angle_beta   90.00
_cell.angle_gamma   90.00
#
_symmetry.space_group_name_H-M   'P 1'
#
loop_
_entity.id
_entity.type
_entity.pdbx_description
1 polymer ?
#
loop_
_entity_poly.entity_id
_entity_poly.type
_entity_poly.pdbx_seq_one_letter_code
_entity_poly.pdbx_strand_id
1 'polypeptide(L)' 'MQISSIRVKDLPALNQNQSADPYVLLSIGEEKKQTKVIKNTLNADFDDEITLPFDPSKTQDREMKIE' A
#
# COMPACT_ATOMS: atom_id res chain seq x y z
N MET A 1 8.88 2.27 11.52
CA MET A 1 8.75 3.26 10.43
C MET A 1 7.27 3.61 10.27
N GLN A 2 6.94 4.87 10.01
CA GLN A 2 5.57 5.36 9.87
C GLN A 2 5.39 5.96 8.48
N ILE A 3 4.33 5.54 7.78
CA ILE A 3 4.01 5.94 6.42
C ILE A 3 2.59 6.51 6.43
N SER A 4 2.42 7.68 5.84
CA SER A 4 1.15 8.39 5.74
C SER A 4 0.95 8.97 4.33
N SER A 5 -0.25 9.46 4.04
CA SER A 5 -0.62 10.06 2.75
C SER A 5 -0.48 9.11 1.55
N ILE A 6 -0.82 7.82 1.72
CA ILE A 6 -0.77 6.83 0.64
C ILE A 6 -1.96 7.08 -0.30
N ARG A 7 -1.68 7.18 -1.60
CA ARG A 7 -2.71 7.40 -2.62
C ARG A 7 -2.34 6.67 -3.90
N VAL A 8 -3.36 6.21 -4.61
CA VAL A 8 -3.24 5.67 -5.97
C VAL A 8 -4.15 6.47 -6.88
N LYS A 9 -3.69 6.73 -8.11
CA LYS A 9 -4.42 7.50 -9.10
C LYS A 9 -4.37 6.83 -10.46
N ASP A 10 -5.42 7.06 -11.22
CA ASP A 10 -5.54 6.66 -12.63
C ASP A 10 -5.27 5.17 -12.87
N LEU A 11 -5.76 4.32 -11.96
CA LEU A 11 -5.62 2.88 -12.11
C LEU A 11 -6.36 2.37 -13.36
N PRO A 12 -5.84 1.32 -14.00
CA PRO A 12 -6.59 0.63 -15.03
C PRO A 12 -7.85 0.03 -14.44
N ALA A 13 -8.96 0.13 -15.17
CA ALA A 13 -10.17 -0.59 -14.81
C ALA A 13 -9.95 -2.10 -14.94
N LEU A 14 -10.28 -2.83 -13.87
CA LEU A 14 -10.16 -4.29 -13.81
C LEU A 14 -11.52 -4.98 -13.79
N ASN A 15 -12.57 -4.24 -13.42
CA ASN A 15 -13.92 -4.75 -13.27
C ASN A 15 -14.82 -4.33 -14.45
N GLN A 16 -15.91 -5.08 -14.67
CA GLN A 16 -16.89 -4.82 -15.74
C GLN A 16 -17.50 -3.40 -15.69
N ASN A 17 -17.56 -2.81 -14.49
CA ASN A 17 -18.10 -1.47 -14.25
C ASN A 17 -17.08 -0.36 -14.54
N GLN A 18 -15.98 -0.66 -15.25
CA GLN A 18 -14.88 0.28 -15.49
C GLN A 18 -14.26 0.84 -14.19
N SER A 19 -14.21 -0.01 -13.15
CA SER A 19 -13.67 0.33 -11.83
C SER A 19 -12.58 -0.67 -11.39
N ALA A 20 -11.99 -0.42 -10.23
CA ALA A 20 -11.12 -1.36 -9.51
C ALA A 20 -11.43 -1.29 -8.01
N ASP A 21 -10.85 -2.22 -7.24
CA ASP A 21 -10.92 -2.25 -5.78
C ASP A 21 -9.49 -2.15 -5.20
N PRO A 22 -8.83 -0.97 -5.28
CA PRO A 22 -7.42 -0.83 -4.94
C PRO A 22 -7.09 -1.04 -3.46
N TYR A 23 -5.88 -1.54 -3.23
CA TYR A 23 -5.13 -1.53 -1.98
C TYR A 23 -3.65 -1.32 -2.31
N VAL A 24 -2.85 -0.98 -1.30
CA VAL A 24 -1.38 -0.89 -1.41
C VAL A 24 -0.75 -1.85 -0.40
N LEU A 25 0.18 -2.68 -0.86
CA LEU A 25 1.01 -3.54 -0.02
C LEU A 25 2.39 -2.91 0.17
N LEU A 26 2.74 -2.66 1.42
CA LEU A 26 4.02 -2.12 1.84
C LEU A 26 4.85 -3.24 2.46
N SER A 27 6.11 -3.41 2.03
CA SER A 27 7.00 -4.42 2.60
C SER A 27 8.46 -3.98 2.71
N ILE A 28 9.14 -4.46 3.76
CA ILE A 28 10.59 -4.30 3.96
C ILE A 28 11.14 -5.53 4.70
N GLY A 29 12.06 -6.26 4.05
CA GLY A 29 12.47 -7.58 4.52
C GLY A 29 11.27 -8.53 4.64
N GLU A 30 11.05 -9.09 5.84
CA GLU A 30 9.94 -10.00 6.13
C GLU A 30 8.66 -9.28 6.58
N GLU A 31 8.76 -8.00 6.94
CA GLU A 31 7.63 -7.21 7.42
C GLU A 31 6.75 -6.74 6.26
N LYS A 32 5.45 -6.98 6.35
CA LYS A 32 4.46 -6.60 5.33
C LYS A 32 3.22 -6.00 5.98
N LYS A 33 2.65 -4.98 5.34
CA LYS A 33 1.39 -4.37 5.78
C LYS A 33 0.60 -3.83 4.61
N GLN A 34 -0.70 -4.06 4.64
CA GLN A 34 -1.62 -3.67 3.57
C GLN A 34 -2.54 -2.54 4.04
N THR A 35 -2.88 -1.62 3.15
CA THR A 35 -4.00 -0.70 3.37
C THR A 35 -5.33 -1.46 3.34
N LYS A 36 -6.40 -0.80 3.79
CA LYS A 36 -7.75 -1.24 3.46
C LYS A 36 -7.98 -1.25 1.95
N VAL A 37 -8.91 -2.08 1.51
CA VAL A 37 -9.41 -2.08 0.14
C VAL A 37 -10.49 -1.01 0.01
N ILE A 38 -10.36 -0.10 -0.94
CA ILE A 38 -11.39 0.89 -1.27
C ILE A 38 -12.10 0.41 -2.52
N LYS A 39 -13.42 0.21 -2.45
CA LYS A 39 -14.18 -0.43 -3.53
C LYS A 39 -14.58 0.55 -4.63
N ASN A 40 -14.66 0.04 -5.86
CA ASN A 40 -15.22 0.70 -7.03
C ASN A 40 -14.63 2.08 -7.32
N THR A 41 -13.30 2.20 -7.27
CA THR A 41 -12.60 3.43 -7.62
C THR A 41 -11.32 3.15 -8.39
N LEU A 42 -10.94 4.08 -9.27
CA LEU A 42 -9.63 4.10 -9.93
C LEU A 42 -8.65 5.07 -9.25
N ASN A 43 -9.16 5.84 -8.28
CA ASN A 43 -8.42 6.84 -7.50
C ASN A 43 -8.76 6.64 -6.02
N ALA A 44 -7.79 6.28 -5.20
CA ALA A 44 -8.03 5.99 -3.80
C ALA A 44 -7.03 6.73 -2.92
N ASP A 45 -7.56 7.47 -1.96
CA ASP A 45 -6.79 8.07 -0.88
C ASP A 45 -6.97 7.19 0.35
N PHE A 46 -5.88 6.62 0.84
CA PHE A 46 -5.90 5.77 2.01
C PHE A 46 -5.59 6.65 3.22
N ASP A 47 -6.63 7.02 3.97
CA ASP A 47 -6.53 7.77 5.24
C ASP A 47 -5.89 6.96 6.38
N ASP A 48 -5.37 5.76 6.07
CA ASP A 48 -4.71 4.89 7.02
C ASP A 48 -3.24 5.34 7.22
N GLU A 49 -2.88 5.56 8.48
CA GLU A 49 -1.49 5.65 8.87
C GLU A 49 -0.93 4.25 9.13
N ILE A 50 0.09 3.86 8.37
CA ILE A 50 0.68 2.54 8.44
C ILE A 50 2.01 2.61 9.20
N THR A 51 2.03 1.97 10.37
CA THR A 51 3.27 1.66 11.07
C THR A 51 3.76 0.27 10.69
N LEU A 52 4.96 0.22 10.12
CA LEU A 52 5.73 -1.00 9.83
C LEU A 52 6.87 -1.13 10.85
N PRO A 53 6.98 -2.26 11.57
CA PRO A 53 8.16 -2.56 12.37
C PRO A 53 9.40 -2.54 11.48
N PHE A 54 10.47 -1.91 11.95
CA PHE A 54 11.75 -1.91 11.25
C PHE A 54 12.87 -1.81 12.27
N ASP A 55 13.71 -2.83 12.33
CA ASP A 55 14.92 -2.87 13.15
C ASP A 55 16.13 -2.91 12.20
N PRO A 56 16.91 -1.82 12.07
CA PRO A 56 18.03 -1.76 11.15
C PRO A 56 19.14 -2.77 11.49
N SER A 57 19.17 -3.30 12.71
CA SER A 57 20.16 -4.31 13.13
C SER A 57 19.79 -5.71 12.68
N LYS A 58 18.50 -5.98 12.44
CA LYS A 58 17.97 -7.31 12.12
C LYS A 58 17.50 -7.43 10.67
N THR A 59 16.93 -6.37 10.13
CA THR A 59 16.55 -6.29 8.72
C THR A 59 17.79 -5.86 7.94
N GLN A 60 18.22 -6.61 6.93
CA GLN A 60 19.32 -6.20 6.04
C GLN A 60 18.80 -5.38 4.86
N ASP A 61 17.57 -5.64 4.43
CA ASP A 61 16.91 -4.87 3.39
C ASP A 61 16.84 -3.38 3.76
N ARG A 62 17.16 -2.55 2.78
CA ARG A 62 17.14 -1.08 2.88
C ARG A 62 16.18 -0.45 1.87
N GLU A 63 15.62 -1.26 1.01
CA GLU A 63 14.65 -0.84 0.01
C GLU A 63 13.27 -1.33 0.43
N MET A 64 12.32 -0.41 0.42
CA MET A 64 10.92 -0.70 0.67
C MET A 64 10.26 -1.03 -0.66
N LYS A 65 9.51 -2.13 -0.70
CA LYS A 65 8.70 -2.49 -1.87
C LYS A 65 7.27 -2.05 -1.66
N ILE A 66 6.69 -1.54 -2.74
CA ILE A 66 5.32 -1.04 -2.82
C ILE A 66 4.68 -1.76 -4.01
N GLU A 67 3.59 -2.47 -3.76
CA GLU A 67 2.82 -3.23 -4.75
C GLU A 67 1.34 -2.83 -4.71
#